data_AF-A0A2T5HS77-F1
#
_entry.id   AF-A0A2T5HS77-F1
#
_cell.length_a   1.000
_cell.length_b   1.000
_cell.length_c   1.000
_cell.angle_alpha   90.00
_cell.angle_beta   90.00
_cell.angle_gamma   90.00
#
_symmetry.space_group_name_H-M   'P 1'
#
loop_
_entity.id
_entity.type
_entity.pdbx_description
1 polymer ?
#
loop_
_entity_poly.entity_id
_entity_poly.type
_entity_poly.pdbx_seq_one_letter_code
_entity_poly.pdbx_strand_id
1 'polypeptide(L)'
;MSDTLRDPLVMLLAGIGIPVFAALNAQLGARLGSPALAALVFAVVAFSSIFLYRAVLGPAVPLSALLHQPAYLFCAGVLFAFYILSITTIAPRFGVGNAVFFVLLGQILSAAVIDHFGLFGAARMQISAIRAAGMVMMAGGLFLIQRA
;
A
#
# COMPACT_ATOMS: atom_id res chain seq x y z
N MET A 1 -2.13 9.81 -24.90
CA MET A 1 -1.99 10.69 -23.72
C MET A 1 -0.55 10.57 -23.27
N SER A 2 0.16 11.69 -23.11
CA SER A 2 1.56 11.70 -22.67
C SER A 2 1.72 10.89 -21.37
N ASP A 3 2.82 10.14 -21.24
CA ASP A 3 3.09 9.31 -20.07
C ASP A 3 2.97 10.09 -18.74
N THR A 4 3.20 11.41 -18.78
CA THR A 4 3.01 12.35 -17.67
C THR A 4 1.61 12.40 -17.05
N LEU A 5 0.54 12.12 -17.79
CA LEU A 5 -0.83 12.09 -17.25
C LEU A 5 -1.36 10.67 -16.99
N ARG A 6 -0.81 9.67 -17.69
CA ARG A 6 -1.21 8.28 -17.53
C ARG A 6 -0.83 7.74 -16.16
N ASP A 7 0.42 7.95 -15.75
CA ASP A 7 0.95 7.36 -14.51
C ASP A 7 0.25 7.92 -13.25
N PRO A 8 0.01 9.25 -13.13
CA PRO A 8 -0.76 9.78 -12.00
C PRO A 8 -2.20 9.25 -11.94
N LEU A 9 -2.87 9.07 -13.08
CA LEU A 9 -4.23 8.52 -13.12
C LEU A 9 -4.26 7.06 -12.67
N VAL A 10 -3.30 6.24 -13.10
CA VAL A 10 -3.18 4.85 -12.65
C VAL A 10 -2.95 4.80 -11.14
N MET A 11 -2.07 5.65 -10.61
CA MET A 11 -1.81 5.72 -9.17
C MET A 11 -3.00 6.25 -8.38
N LEU A 12 -3.79 7.17 -8.94
CA LEU A 12 -5.03 7.64 -8.35
C LEU A 12 -6.07 6.50 -8.24
N LEU A 13 -6.25 5.73 -9.32
CA LEU A 13 -7.13 4.56 -9.33
C LEU A 13 -6.66 3.48 -8.34
N ALA A 14 -5.35 3.24 -8.27
CA ALA A 14 -4.77 2.35 -7.27
C ALA A 14 -5.07 2.84 -5.83
N GLY A 15 -5.04 4.15 -5.60
CA GLY A 15 -5.42 4.78 -4.34
C GLY A 15 -6.88 4.53 -3.92
N ILE A 16 -7.81 4.48 -4.87
CA ILE A 16 -9.22 4.10 -4.61
C ILE A 16 -9.33 2.63 -4.19
N GLY A 17 -8.46 1.78 -4.74
CA GLY A 17 -8.42 0.36 -4.43
C GLY A 17 -8.13 0.06 -2.95
N ILE A 18 -7.33 0.90 -2.27
CA ILE A 18 -6.91 0.71 -0.88
C ILE A 18 -8.10 0.69 0.12
N PRO A 19 -8.98 1.72 0.19
CA PRO A 19 -10.13 1.70 1.10
C PRO A 19 -11.17 0.63 0.73
N VAL A 20 -11.37 0.37 -0.57
CA VAL A 20 -12.27 -0.71 -1.02
C VAL A 20 -11.75 -2.07 -0.56
N PHE A 21 -10.45 -2.32 -0.75
CA PHE A 21 -9.75 -3.49 -0.23
C PHE A 21 -9.93 -3.61 1.29
N ALA A 22 -9.66 -2.53 2.04
CA ALA A 22 -9.80 -2.52 3.49
C ALA A 22 -11.23 -2.90 3.94
N ALA A 23 -12.26 -2.33 3.29
CA ALA A 23 -13.66 -2.62 3.61
C ALA A 23 -14.05 -4.08 3.32
N LEU A 24 -13.70 -4.60 2.13
CA LEU A 24 -14.01 -5.97 1.74
C LEU A 24 -13.29 -6.99 2.64
N ASN A 25 -12.01 -6.74 2.91
CA ASN A 25 -11.18 -7.61 3.74
C ASN A 25 -11.65 -7.64 5.20
N ALA A 26 -11.92 -6.48 5.78
CA ALA A 26 -12.49 -6.36 7.13
C ALA A 26 -13.86 -7.06 7.24
N GLN A 27 -14.73 -6.90 6.24
CA GLN A 27 -16.05 -7.54 6.23
C GLN A 27 -15.94 -9.06 6.14
N LEU A 28 -15.04 -9.58 5.30
CA LEU A 28 -14.79 -11.02 5.22
C LEU A 28 -14.25 -11.57 6.55
N GLY A 29 -13.29 -10.87 7.16
CA GLY A 29 -12.73 -11.24 8.46
C GLY A 29 -13.79 -11.32 9.56
N ALA A 30 -14.70 -10.34 9.60
CA ALA A 30 -15.81 -10.32 10.54
C ALA A 30 -16.81 -11.46 10.29
N ARG A 31 -17.17 -11.73 9.02
CA ARG A 31 -18.10 -12.83 8.67
C ARG A 31 -17.54 -14.22 8.98
N LEU A 32 -16.24 -14.41 8.80
CA LEU A 32 -15.56 -15.68 9.08
C LEU A 32 -15.21 -15.85 10.56
N GLY A 33 -15.31 -14.80 11.37
CA GLY A 33 -14.81 -14.79 12.75
C GLY A 33 -13.29 -15.00 12.86
N SER A 34 -12.55 -14.86 11.75
CA SER A 34 -11.12 -15.13 11.67
C SER A 34 -10.45 -14.13 10.72
N PRO A 35 -9.85 -13.05 11.25
CA PRO A 35 -9.08 -12.09 10.46
C PRO A 35 -7.92 -12.72 9.69
N ALA A 36 -7.26 -13.72 10.30
CA ALA A 36 -6.16 -14.44 9.67
C ALA A 36 -6.63 -15.24 8.44
N LEU A 37 -7.79 -15.89 8.52
CA LEU A 37 -8.34 -16.64 7.40
C LEU A 37 -8.74 -15.70 6.25
N ALA A 38 -9.38 -14.56 6.56
CA ALA A 38 -9.71 -13.58 5.54
C ALA A 38 -8.46 -13.00 4.87
N ALA A 39 -7.43 -12.64 5.66
CA ALA A 39 -6.16 -12.16 5.14
C ALA A 39 -5.49 -13.19 4.21
N LEU A 40 -5.51 -14.48 4.59
CA LEU A 40 -5.00 -15.57 3.77
C LEU A 40 -5.77 -15.69 2.44
N VAL A 41 -7.10 -15.66 2.47
CA VAL A 41 -7.93 -15.73 1.26
C VAL A 41 -7.61 -14.56 0.32
N PHE A 42 -7.54 -13.33 0.85
CA PHE A 42 -7.16 -12.17 0.05
C PHE A 42 -5.74 -12.27 -0.52
N ALA A 43 -4.78 -12.77 0.26
CA ALA A 43 -3.42 -12.99 -0.21
C ALA A 43 -3.38 -14.03 -1.36
N VAL A 44 -4.15 -15.11 -1.27
CA VAL A 44 -4.25 -16.14 -2.32
C VAL A 44 -4.89 -15.57 -3.59
N VAL A 45 -5.97 -14.79 -3.46
CA VAL A 45 -6.64 -14.14 -4.62
C VAL A 45 -5.70 -13.13 -5.28
N ALA A 46 -5.00 -12.30 -4.50
CA ALA A 46 -4.02 -11.35 -5.01
C ALA A 46 -2.85 -12.07 -5.71
N PHE A 47 -2.28 -13.09 -5.08
CA PHE A 47 -1.21 -13.90 -5.66
C PHE A 47 -1.62 -14.53 -6.98
N SER A 48 -2.80 -15.17 -7.02
CA SER A 48 -3.32 -15.83 -8.21
C SER A 48 -3.55 -14.85 -9.37
N SER A 49 -4.04 -13.65 -9.04
CA SER A 49 -4.28 -12.58 -10.03
C SER A 49 -2.97 -12.06 -10.62
N ILE A 50 -1.95 -11.83 -9.78
CA ILE A 50 -0.62 -11.39 -10.20
C ILE A 50 0.09 -12.49 -10.99
N PHE A 51 -0.04 -13.75 -10.57
CA PHE A 51 0.53 -14.91 -11.27
C PHE A 51 -0.07 -15.04 -12.67
N LEU A 52 -1.39 -14.95 -12.80
CA LEU A 52 -2.08 -15.00 -14.10
C LEU A 52 -1.66 -13.83 -14.99
N TYR A 53 -1.60 -12.60 -14.43
CA TYR A 53 -1.11 -11.43 -15.17
C TYR A 53 0.30 -11.66 -15.71
N ARG A 54 1.22 -12.17 -14.87
CA ARG A 54 2.59 -12.50 -15.30
C ARG A 54 2.58 -13.57 -16.40
N ALA A 55 1.76 -14.60 -16.26
CA ALA A 55 1.71 -15.71 -17.22
C ALA A 55 1.22 -15.28 -18.61
N VAL A 56 0.32 -14.29 -18.70
CA VAL A 56 -0.31 -13.87 -19.96
C VAL A 56 0.33 -12.61 -20.55
N LEU A 57 0.68 -11.63 -19.74
CA LEU A 57 1.19 -10.31 -20.18
C LEU A 57 2.63 -10.02 -19.72
N GLY A 58 3.18 -10.81 -18.79
CA GLY A 58 4.47 -10.52 -18.19
C GLY A 58 5.66 -10.84 -19.10
N PRO A 59 6.78 -10.09 -18.97
CA PRO A 59 8.02 -10.44 -19.65
C PRO A 59 8.53 -11.81 -19.20
N ALA A 60 9.16 -12.54 -20.11
CA ALA A 60 9.68 -13.90 -19.91
C ALA A 60 10.96 -13.92 -19.05
N VAL A 61 10.90 -13.38 -17.83
CA VAL A 61 11.99 -13.42 -16.86
C VAL A 61 11.91 -14.75 -16.10
N PRO A 62 12.98 -15.57 -16.07
CA PRO A 62 12.97 -16.86 -15.38
C PRO A 62 12.92 -16.68 -13.86
N LEU A 63 12.30 -17.63 -13.15
CA LEU A 63 12.23 -17.58 -11.68
C LEU A 63 13.62 -17.67 -11.01
N SER A 64 14.62 -18.25 -11.68
CA SER A 64 16.01 -18.30 -11.21
C SER A 64 16.63 -16.91 -11.02
N ALA A 65 16.09 -15.87 -11.66
CA ALA A 65 16.52 -14.49 -11.46
C ALA A 65 16.34 -14.01 -10.01
N LEU A 66 15.39 -14.62 -9.26
CA LEU A 66 15.14 -14.30 -7.85
C LEU A 66 16.33 -14.64 -6.95
N LEU A 67 17.12 -15.66 -7.30
CA LEU A 67 18.28 -16.10 -6.51
C LEU A 67 19.42 -15.07 -6.50
N HIS A 68 19.42 -14.13 -7.44
CA HIS A 68 20.44 -13.09 -7.57
C HIS A 68 20.03 -11.76 -6.94
N GLN A 69 18.86 -11.68 -6.30
CA GLN A 69 18.34 -10.46 -5.70
C GLN A 69 18.68 -10.37 -4.21
N PRO A 70 18.96 -9.16 -3.69
CA PRO A 70 19.19 -8.96 -2.25
C PRO A 70 18.02 -9.43 -1.38
N ALA A 71 18.32 -10.22 -0.34
CA ALA A 71 17.30 -10.85 0.49
C ALA A 71 16.33 -9.86 1.17
N TYR A 72 16.80 -8.65 1.49
CA TYR A 72 15.97 -7.62 2.14
C TYR A 72 14.81 -7.13 1.27
N LEU A 73 14.88 -7.29 -0.06
CA LEU A 73 13.79 -6.89 -0.96
C LEU A 73 12.55 -7.77 -0.75
N PHE A 74 12.73 -9.02 -0.35
CA PHE A 74 11.62 -9.93 -0.06
C PHE A 74 10.88 -9.56 1.24
N CYS A 75 11.46 -8.73 2.11
CA CYS A 75 10.78 -8.22 3.31
C CYS A 75 9.55 -7.37 2.96
N ALA A 76 9.44 -6.84 1.74
CA ALA A 76 8.23 -6.16 1.27
C ALA A 76 6.97 -7.04 1.41
N GLY A 77 7.09 -8.35 1.19
CA GLY A 77 5.99 -9.30 1.38
C GLY A 77 5.55 -9.42 2.84
N VAL A 78 6.49 -9.33 3.78
CA VAL A 78 6.19 -9.35 5.22
C VAL A 78 5.46 -8.07 5.64
N LEU A 79 5.92 -6.91 5.16
CA LEU A 79 5.24 -5.63 5.41
C LEU A 79 3.81 -5.63 4.86
N PHE A 80 3.62 -6.19 3.66
CA PHE A 80 2.29 -6.30 3.07
C PHE A 80 1.40 -7.27 3.85
N ALA A 81 1.90 -8.43 4.26
CA ALA A 81 1.15 -9.37 5.11
C ALA A 81 0.74 -8.73 6.45
N PHE A 82 1.66 -8.00 7.08
CA PHE A 82 1.37 -7.22 8.30
C PHE A 82 0.25 -6.19 8.06
N TYR A 83 0.29 -5.48 6.94
CA TYR A 83 -0.76 -4.52 6.57
C TYR A 83 -2.13 -5.19 6.42
N ILE A 84 -2.22 -6.29 5.66
CA ILE A 84 -3.47 -7.03 5.45
C ILE A 84 -4.03 -7.50 6.80
N LEU A 85 -3.22 -8.16 7.64
CA LEU A 85 -3.67 -8.65 8.94
C LEU A 85 -4.12 -7.52 9.87
N SER A 86 -3.36 -6.42 9.90
CA SER A 86 -3.66 -5.26 10.73
C SER A 86 -4.98 -4.63 10.31
N ILE A 87 -5.19 -4.38 9.02
CA ILE A 87 -6.42 -3.75 8.55
C ILE A 87 -7.64 -4.66 8.76
N THR A 88 -7.53 -5.98 8.51
CA THR A 88 -8.64 -6.93 8.75
C THR A 88 -9.04 -6.96 10.22
N THR A 89 -8.07 -6.88 11.14
CA THR A 89 -8.31 -7.01 12.58
C THR A 89 -8.79 -5.70 13.19
N ILE A 90 -8.24 -4.57 12.75
CA ILE A 90 -8.46 -3.26 13.37
C ILE A 90 -9.66 -2.54 12.73
N ALA A 91 -9.86 -2.61 11.41
CA ALA A 91 -10.89 -1.83 10.74
C ALA A 91 -12.34 -2.11 11.21
N PRO A 92 -12.75 -3.35 11.54
CA PRO A 92 -14.11 -3.60 12.07
C PRO A 92 -14.43 -2.88 13.38
N ARG A 93 -13.42 -2.64 14.23
CA ARG A 93 -13.56 -1.97 15.54
C ARG A 93 -13.20 -0.49 15.52
N PHE A 94 -12.29 -0.09 14.64
CA PHE A 94 -11.74 1.27 14.57
C PHE A 94 -12.42 2.13 13.49
N GLY A 95 -13.18 1.50 12.60
CA GLY A 95 -13.73 2.11 11.39
C GLY A 95 -12.72 2.06 10.24
N VAL A 96 -13.21 1.68 9.06
CA VAL A 96 -12.38 1.58 7.84
C VAL A 96 -11.76 2.94 7.48
N GLY A 97 -12.55 4.02 7.55
CA GLY A 97 -12.07 5.38 7.25
C GLY A 97 -10.89 5.79 8.14
N ASN A 98 -11.05 5.67 9.45
CA ASN A 98 -9.99 5.99 10.42
C ASN A 98 -8.73 5.15 10.19
N ALA A 99 -8.89 3.85 9.96
CA ALA A 99 -7.75 2.97 9.72
C ALA A 99 -6.99 3.36 8.45
N VAL A 100 -7.69 3.65 7.35
CA VAL A 100 -7.09 4.10 6.09
C VAL A 100 -6.41 5.46 6.28
N PHE A 101 -7.00 6.38 7.05
CA PHE A 101 -6.39 7.68 7.33
C PHE A 101 -5.08 7.54 8.10
N PHE A 102 -5.01 6.74 9.17
CA PHE A 102 -3.75 6.51 9.88
C PHE A 102 -2.69 5.84 8.99
N VAL A 103 -3.11 4.95 8.09
CA VAL A 103 -2.21 4.36 7.09
C VAL A 103 -1.67 5.42 6.14
N LEU A 104 -2.53 6.32 5.63
CA LEU A 104 -2.12 7.43 4.76
C LEU A 104 -1.12 8.36 5.46
N LEU A 105 -1.33 8.67 6.75
CA LEU A 105 -0.36 9.45 7.53
C LEU A 105 1.01 8.77 7.59
N GLY A 106 1.03 7.47 7.90
CA GLY A 106 2.25 6.67 7.92
C GLY A 106 2.95 6.61 6.55
N GLN A 107 2.17 6.54 5.46
CA GLN A 107 2.68 6.54 4.09
C GLN A 107 3.34 7.88 3.73
N ILE A 108 2.72 9.02 4.08
CA ILE A 108 3.29 10.35 3.81
C ILE A 108 4.62 10.53 4.55
N LEU A 109 4.65 10.18 5.84
CA LEU A 109 5.87 10.26 6.66
C LEU A 109 6.98 9.34 6.13
N SER A 110 6.64 8.08 5.82
CA SER A 110 7.60 7.10 5.32
C SER A 110 8.14 7.50 3.94
N ALA A 111 7.29 7.97 3.04
CA ALA A 111 7.70 8.44 1.72
C ALA A 111 8.67 9.64 1.83
N ALA A 112 8.40 10.59 2.74
CA ALA A 112 9.31 11.71 2.98
C ALA A 112 10.70 11.22 3.42
N VAL A 113 10.77 10.28 4.37
CA VAL A 113 12.03 9.73 4.86
C VAL A 113 12.77 8.97 3.75
N ILE A 114 12.07 8.09 3.02
CA ILE A 114 12.65 7.31 1.92
C ILE A 114 13.23 8.22 0.85
N ASP A 115 12.47 9.23 0.40
CA ASP A 115 12.88 10.14 -0.66
C ASP A 115 14.05 11.04 -0.23
N HIS A 116 14.04 11.53 1.02
CA HIS A 116 15.08 12.43 1.53
C HIS A 116 16.45 11.75 1.66
N PHE A 117 16.44 10.52 2.17
CA PHE A 117 17.65 9.73 2.39
C PHE A 117 18.01 8.84 1.20
N GLY A 118 17.15 8.72 0.17
CA GLY A 118 17.36 7.83 -0.96
C GLY A 118 17.38 6.36 -0.56
N LEU A 119 16.58 5.98 0.43
CA LEU A 119 16.58 4.62 0.98
C LEU A 119 16.11 3.61 -0.08
N PHE A 120 16.59 2.37 0.02
CA PHE A 120 16.18 1.24 -0.83
C PHE A 120 16.37 1.45 -2.35
N GLY A 121 17.29 2.34 -2.74
CA GLY A 121 17.54 2.67 -4.16
C GLY A 121 16.59 3.71 -4.74
N ALA A 122 15.79 4.38 -3.90
CA ALA A 122 14.95 5.50 -4.32
C ALA A 122 15.82 6.67 -4.82
N ALA A 123 15.33 7.37 -5.85
CA ALA A 123 15.98 8.58 -6.33
C ALA A 123 15.98 9.64 -5.22
N ARG A 124 17.18 10.00 -4.75
CA ARG A 124 17.30 10.98 -3.67
C ARG A 124 16.74 12.32 -4.12
N MET A 125 15.65 12.74 -3.48
CA MET A 125 15.02 14.03 -3.73
C MET A 125 15.21 14.92 -2.52
N GLN A 126 15.79 16.10 -2.74
CA GLN A 126 15.78 17.13 -1.71
C GLN A 126 14.34 17.57 -1.47
N ILE A 127 13.87 17.43 -0.23
CA ILE A 127 12.55 17.93 0.16
C ILE A 127 12.63 19.45 0.14
N SER A 128 12.00 20.07 -0.85
CA SER A 128 11.85 21.53 -0.89
C SER A 128 10.92 21.99 0.24
N ALA A 129 11.08 23.25 0.67
CA ALA A 129 10.18 23.86 1.67
C ALA A 129 8.70 23.78 1.25
N ILE A 130 8.41 23.88 -0.05
CA ILE A 130 7.06 23.77 -0.62
C ILE A 130 6.52 22.34 -0.45
N ARG A 131 7.33 21.31 -0.73
CA ARG A 131 6.92 19.91 -0.56
C ARG A 131 6.68 19.59 0.92
N ALA A 132 7.54 20.07 1.80
CA ALA A 132 7.36 19.97 3.25
C ALA A 132 6.05 20.63 3.71
N ALA A 133 5.78 21.87 3.28
CA ALA A 133 4.54 22.56 3.59
C ALA A 133 3.30 21.81 3.10
N GLY A 134 3.34 21.26 1.88
CA GLY A 134 2.26 20.43 1.33
C GLY A 134 1.99 19.17 2.16
N MET A 135 3.04 18.45 2.60
CA MET A 135 2.88 17.29 3.48
C MET A 135 2.27 17.65 4.83
N VAL A 136 2.68 18.79 5.42
CA VAL A 136 2.09 19.30 6.67
C VAL A 136 0.62 19.66 6.47
N MET A 137 0.26 20.32 5.35
CA MET A 137 -1.14 20.62 5.04
C MET A 137 -1.98 19.35 4.84
N MET A 138 -1.45 18.33 4.15
CA MET A 138 -2.13 17.04 4.00
C MET A 138 -2.35 16.36 5.36
N ALA A 139 -1.34 16.34 6.22
CA ALA A 139 -1.46 15.80 7.58
C ALA A 139 -2.46 16.61 8.43
N GLY A 140 -2.47 17.93 8.30
CA GLY A 140 -3.43 18.80 8.98
C GLY A 140 -4.87 18.57 8.52
N GLY A 141 -5.10 18.47 7.20
CA GLY A 141 -6.41 18.14 6.65
C GLY A 141 -6.91 16.77 7.12
N LEU A 142 -6.01 15.78 7.16
CA LEU A 142 -6.32 14.46 7.69
C LEU A 142 -6.71 14.48 9.17
N PHE A 143 -6.01 15.28 9.98
CA PHE A 143 -6.31 15.47 11.39
C PHE A 143 -7.70 16.11 11.61
N LEU A 144 -8.06 17.10 10.80
CA LEU A 144 -9.39 17.72 10.86
C LEU A 144 -10.49 16.73 10.49
N ILE A 145 -10.29 15.92 9.44
CA ILE A 145 -11.25 14.90 9.02
C ILE A 145 -11.46 13.85 10.12
N GLN A 146 -10.41 13.45 10.83
CA GLN A 146 -10.55 12.51 11.95
C GLN A 146 -11.29 13.09 13.17
N ARG A 147 -11.34 14.42 13.32
CA ARG A 147 -12.04 15.08 14.43
C ARG A 147 -13.50 15.43 14.14
N ALA A 148 -13.90 15.42 12.87
CA ALA A 148 -15.27 15.62 12.44
C ALA A 148 -16.09 14.34 12.62
#